data_AF-A0A5B9G1X1-F1
#
_entry.id   AF-A0A5B9G1X1-F1
#
_cell.length_a   1.000
_cell.length_b   1.000
_cell.length_c   1.000
_cell.angle_alpha   90.00
_cell.angle_beta   90.00
_cell.angle_gamma   90.00
#
_symmetry.space_group_name_H-M   'P 1'
#
loop_
_entity.id
_entity.type
_entity.pdbx_description
1 polymer ?
#
loop_
_entity_poly.entity_id
_entity_poly.type
_entity_poly.pdbx_seq_one_letter_code
_entity_poly.pdbx_strand_id
1 'polypeptide(L)'
;MRSCQHSKLPGTDARQSKVLAHGQILDRQRVIDSLTDAPQWRSYDIANERLITLSHDHAILVYTGRAYRDAGEPAFSALMSSVYTRQGDAWRLALYQQTPVPAEA
;
A
#
# COMPACT_ATOMS: atom_id res chain seq x y z
N MET A 1 24.29 -28.47 19.52
CA MET A 1 23.96 -28.43 18.09
C MET A 1 22.51 -28.85 17.91
N ARG A 2 21.58 -27.89 17.76
CA ARG A 2 20.18 -28.16 17.39
C ARG A 2 19.95 -27.52 16.02
N SER A 3 19.59 -28.37 15.07
CA SER A 3 19.35 -28.04 13.67
C SER A 3 18.14 -27.10 13.54
N CYS A 4 18.35 -25.91 12.99
CA CYS A 4 17.28 -25.02 12.57
C CYS A 4 16.56 -25.66 11.38
N GLN A 5 15.44 -26.31 11.64
CA GLN A 5 14.50 -26.71 10.61
C GLN A 5 14.04 -25.45 9.87
N HIS A 6 14.36 -25.39 8.57
CA HIS A 6 13.75 -24.47 7.63
C HIS A 6 12.24 -24.69 7.64
N SER A 7 11.53 -23.86 8.40
CA SER A 7 10.10 -23.65 8.20
C SER A 7 9.95 -23.02 6.82
N LYS A 8 9.67 -23.86 5.82
CA LYS A 8 9.23 -23.44 4.51
C LYS A 8 7.90 -22.73 4.74
N LEU A 9 7.94 -21.40 4.82
CA LEU A 9 6.74 -20.57 4.85
C LEU A 9 5.83 -21.08 3.71
N PRO A 10 4.59 -21.49 4.00
CA PRO A 10 3.68 -21.96 2.96
C PRO A 10 3.62 -20.87 1.89
N GLY A 11 3.86 -21.28 0.64
CA GLY A 11 3.96 -20.39 -0.51
C GLY A 11 2.83 -19.37 -0.47
N THR A 12 3.22 -18.11 -0.29
CA THR A 12 2.27 -17.01 -0.16
C THR A 12 1.49 -16.96 -1.48
N ASP A 13 0.21 -17.33 -1.43
CA ASP A 13 -0.67 -17.19 -2.58
C ASP A 13 -0.63 -15.71 -2.99
N ALA A 14 -0.09 -15.42 -4.17
CA ALA A 14 0.01 -14.08 -4.73
C ALA A 14 -1.35 -13.41 -4.96
N ARG A 15 -2.47 -14.10 -4.64
CA ARG A 15 -3.82 -13.53 -4.51
C ARG A 15 -4.05 -12.73 -3.22
N GLN A 16 -3.18 -12.84 -2.21
CA GLN A 16 -3.36 -12.11 -0.95
C GLN A 16 -2.65 -10.76 -0.98
N SER A 17 -3.32 -9.73 -1.51
CA SER A 17 -2.91 -8.34 -1.29
C SER A 17 -3.18 -7.93 0.16
N LYS A 18 -2.19 -7.31 0.82
CA LYS A 18 -2.36 -6.74 2.16
C LYS A 18 -2.23 -5.23 2.12
N VAL A 19 -3.11 -4.55 2.85
CA VAL A 19 -3.04 -3.10 3.06
C VAL A 19 -2.70 -2.84 4.52
N LEU A 20 -1.65 -2.05 4.76
CA LEU A 20 -1.28 -1.52 6.06
C LEU A 20 -1.66 -0.05 6.10
N ALA A 21 -2.77 0.25 6.77
CA ALA A 21 -3.30 1.61 6.89
C ALA A 21 -3.70 1.86 8.34
N HIS A 22 -3.36 3.05 8.87
CA HIS A 22 -3.73 3.46 10.22
C HIS A 22 -3.39 2.42 11.32
N GLY A 23 -2.28 1.69 11.16
CA GLY A 23 -1.85 0.65 12.10
C GLY A 23 -2.61 -0.68 12.01
N GLN A 24 -3.46 -0.85 11.01
CA GLN A 24 -4.23 -2.08 10.77
C GLN A 24 -3.68 -2.86 9.57
N ILE A 25 -3.76 -4.19 9.62
CA ILE A 25 -3.52 -5.07 8.47
C ILE A 25 -4.89 -5.49 7.92
N LEU A 26 -5.17 -5.05 6.70
CA LEU A 26 -6.40 -5.34 5.98
C LEU A 26 -6.12 -6.34 4.85
N ASP A 27 -6.97 -7.36 4.74
CA ASP A 27 -7.02 -8.19 3.54
C ASP A 27 -7.88 -7.53 2.46
N ARG A 28 -7.91 -8.15 1.28
CA ARG A 28 -8.64 -7.64 0.13
C ARG A 28 -10.12 -7.34 0.43
N GLN A 29 -10.81 -8.23 1.14
CA GLN A 29 -12.24 -8.05 1.39
C GLN A 29 -12.47 -6.87 2.32
N ARG A 30 -11.71 -6.79 3.42
CA ARG A 30 -11.78 -5.67 4.36
C ARG A 30 -11.44 -4.33 3.72
N VAL A 31 -10.52 -4.31 2.75
CA VAL A 31 -10.23 -3.10 1.97
C VAL A 31 -11.46 -2.68 1.17
N ILE A 32 -12.08 -3.61 0.43
CA ILE A 32 -13.29 -3.32 -0.36
C ILE A 32 -14.41 -2.78 0.54
N ASP A 33 -14.63 -3.44 1.68
CA ASP A 33 -15.64 -3.02 2.65
C ASP A 33 -15.33 -1.61 3.18
N SER A 34 -14.07 -1.35 3.57
CA SER A 34 -13.65 -0.03 4.07
C SER A 34 -13.78 1.10 3.04
N LEU A 35 -13.61 0.80 1.75
CA LEU A 35 -13.72 1.77 0.67
C LEU A 35 -15.17 2.05 0.28
N THR A 36 -16.08 1.11 0.56
CA THR A 36 -17.52 1.28 0.28
C THR A 36 -18.12 2.39 1.15
N ASP A 37 -17.69 2.47 2.40
CA ASP A 37 -18.20 3.44 3.38
C ASP A 37 -17.35 4.71 3.49
N ALA A 38 -16.22 4.80 2.78
CA ALA A 38 -15.30 5.92 2.89
C ALA A 38 -15.80 7.15 2.11
N PRO A 39 -15.72 8.36 2.69
CA PRO A 39 -15.97 9.59 1.93
C PRO A 39 -15.00 9.70 0.76
N GLN A 40 -15.53 9.99 -0.42
CA GLN A 40 -14.72 10.16 -1.62
C GLN A 40 -13.75 11.33 -1.48
N TRP A 41 -12.52 11.15 -1.96
CA TRP A 41 -11.60 12.26 -2.15
C TRP A 41 -12.07 13.09 -3.34
N ARG A 42 -12.10 14.41 -3.18
CA ARG A 42 -12.35 15.35 -4.27
C ARG A 42 -11.18 15.41 -5.24
N SER A 43 -9.95 15.41 -4.70
CA SER A 43 -8.71 15.41 -5.48
C SER A 43 -7.58 14.78 -4.68
N TYR A 44 -6.50 14.41 -5.38
CA TYR A 44 -5.27 13.94 -4.76
C TYR A 44 -4.06 14.34 -5.62
N ASP A 45 -2.91 14.45 -4.97
CA ASP A 45 -1.61 14.65 -5.60
C ASP A 45 -0.64 13.53 -5.21
N ILE A 46 0.25 13.18 -6.12
CA ILE A 46 1.40 12.30 -5.89
C ILE A 46 2.67 13.10 -6.17
N ALA A 47 3.65 13.01 -5.28
CA ALA A 47 4.93 13.68 -5.42
C ALA A 47 6.08 12.83 -4.88
N ASN A 48 7.31 13.19 -5.27
CA ASN A 48 8.56 12.53 -4.83
C ASN A 48 8.56 11.02 -5.09
N GLU A 49 7.95 10.61 -6.19
CA GLU A 49 7.88 9.22 -6.60
C GLU A 49 9.27 8.64 -6.84
N ARG A 50 9.49 7.43 -6.34
CA ARG A 50 10.68 6.64 -6.64
C ARG A 50 10.25 5.22 -6.97
N LEU A 51 10.62 4.79 -8.17
CA LEU A 51 10.47 3.41 -8.60
C LEU A 51 11.74 2.63 -8.23
N ILE A 52 11.57 1.55 -7.49
CA ILE A 52 12.63 0.63 -7.11
C ILE A 52 12.33 -0.71 -7.78
N THR A 53 13.11 -1.04 -8.80
CA THR A 53 13.02 -2.33 -9.50
C THR A 53 13.75 -3.39 -8.69
N LEU A 54 13.03 -4.43 -8.25
CA LEU A 54 13.64 -5.57 -7.55
C LEU A 54 14.02 -6.68 -8.54
N SER A 55 13.19 -6.87 -9.56
CA SER A 55 13.40 -7.83 -10.67
C SER A 55 12.50 -7.46 -11.86
N HIS A 56 12.47 -8.29 -12.91
CA HIS A 56 11.56 -8.10 -14.04
C HIS A 56 10.07 -8.11 -13.62
N ASP A 57 9.75 -8.93 -12.61
CA ASP A 57 8.37 -9.20 -12.19
C ASP A 57 8.00 -8.54 -10.86
N HIS A 58 8.93 -7.78 -10.25
CA HIS A 58 8.70 -7.16 -8.94
C HIS A 58 9.24 -5.72 -8.89
N ALA A 59 8.39 -4.80 -8.44
CA ALA A 59 8.74 -3.40 -8.28
C ALA A 59 8.11 -2.81 -7.03
N ILE A 60 8.77 -1.82 -6.45
CA ILE A 60 8.24 -1.00 -5.35
C ILE A 60 8.09 0.43 -5.85
N LEU A 61 6.96 1.05 -5.57
CA LEU A 61 6.74 2.49 -5.74
C LEU A 61 6.58 3.12 -4.36
N VAL A 62 7.49 4.04 -4.02
CA VAL A 62 7.37 4.90 -2.85
C VAL A 62 7.09 6.33 -3.29
N TYR A 63 6.24 7.04 -2.56
CA TYR A 63 5.83 8.40 -2.92
C TYR A 63 5.20 9.12 -1.72
N THR A 64 5.03 10.43 -1.84
CA THR A 64 4.18 11.23 -0.94
C THR A 64 2.81 11.38 -1.57
N GLY A 65 1.77 10.92 -0.88
CA GLY A 65 0.37 11.12 -1.28
C GLY A 65 -0.26 12.27 -0.49
N ARG A 66 -1.01 13.14 -1.17
CA ARG A 66 -1.85 14.17 -0.55
C ARG A 66 -3.27 14.03 -1.07
N ALA A 67 -4.26 14.03 -0.19
CA ALA A 67 -5.67 13.87 -0.56
C ALA A 67 -6.56 14.93 0.10
N TYR A 68 -7.58 15.36 -0.65
CA TYR A 68 -8.44 16.50 -0.30
C TYR A 68 -9.90 16.07 -0.36
N ARG A 69 -10.69 16.35 0.69
CA ARG A 69 -12.15 16.17 0.69
C ARG A 69 -12.83 17.50 0.38
N ASP A 70 -13.17 18.24 1.42
CA ASP A 70 -13.93 19.48 1.32
C ASP A 70 -13.07 20.73 1.44
N ALA A 71 -13.61 21.86 0.98
CA ALA A 71 -12.97 23.15 1.12
C ALA A 71 -12.98 23.57 2.60
N GLY A 72 -11.81 23.51 3.25
CA GLY A 72 -11.63 23.89 4.66
C GLY A 72 -11.13 22.76 5.56
N GLU A 73 -11.19 21.50 5.11
CA GLU A 73 -10.53 20.40 5.82
C GLU A 73 -9.03 20.36 5.49
N PRO A 74 -8.15 20.06 6.46
CA PRO A 74 -6.74 19.89 6.20
C PRO A 74 -6.53 18.70 5.25
N ALA A 75 -5.56 18.85 4.33
CA ALA A 75 -5.22 17.77 3.42
C ALA A 75 -4.66 16.58 4.21
N PHE A 76 -5.13 15.38 3.89
CA PHE A 76 -4.49 14.16 4.37
C PHE A 76 -3.16 14.01 3.65
N SER A 77 -2.05 13.89 4.40
CA SER A 77 -0.71 13.67 3.84
C SER A 77 -0.12 12.38 4.39
N ALA A 78 0.52 11.58 3.54
CA ALA A 78 1.17 10.35 3.97
C ALA A 78 2.36 9.98 3.06
N LEU A 79 3.32 9.28 3.66
CA LEU A 79 4.32 8.51 2.92
C LEU A 79 3.72 7.16 2.54
N MET A 80 3.79 6.83 1.27
CA MET A 80 3.17 5.65 0.69
C MET A 80 4.26 4.69 0.19
N SER A 81 4.03 3.39 0.39
CA SER A 81 4.82 2.32 -0.20
C SER A 81 3.89 1.29 -0.81
N SER A 82 4.10 0.95 -2.07
CA SER A 82 3.32 -0.05 -2.79
C SER A 82 4.25 -1.04 -3.48
N VAL A 83 4.00 -2.33 -3.26
CA VAL A 83 4.76 -3.42 -3.87
C VAL A 83 3.89 -4.07 -4.92
N TYR A 84 4.43 -4.19 -6.12
CA TYR A 84 3.77 -4.80 -7.26
C TYR A 84 4.46 -6.09 -7.66
N THR A 85 3.65 -7.07 -8.03
CA THR A 85 4.08 -8.32 -8.64
C THR A 85 3.44 -8.46 -10.01
N ARG A 86 4.20 -8.86 -11.02
CA ARG A 86 3.70 -9.13 -12.36
C ARG A 86 3.07 -10.52 -12.38
N GLN A 87 1.85 -10.62 -12.88
CA GLN A 87 1.13 -11.88 -13.10
C GLN A 87 0.64 -11.89 -14.56
N GLY A 88 1.33 -12.64 -15.42
CA GLY A 88 1.17 -12.53 -16.86
C GLY A 88 1.56 -11.14 -17.35
N ASP A 89 0.70 -10.50 -18.13
CA ASP A 89 0.96 -9.15 -18.66
C ASP A 89 0.55 -8.02 -17.71
N ALA A 90 0.00 -8.33 -16.54
CA ALA A 90 -0.56 -7.35 -15.62
C ALA A 90 0.26 -7.23 -14.33
N TRP A 91 0.49 -5.98 -13.89
CA TRP A 91 0.96 -5.69 -12.54
C TRP A 91 -0.19 -5.76 -11.55
N ARG A 92 0.04 -6.42 -10.41
CA ARG A 92 -0.90 -6.52 -9.31
C ARG A 92 -0.27 -6.02 -8.03
N LEU A 93 -1.05 -5.29 -7.25
CA LEU A 93 -0.66 -4.83 -5.92
C LEU A 93 -0.56 -6.03 -4.97
N ALA A 94 0.64 -6.29 -4.46
CA ALA A 94 0.89 -7.31 -3.46
C ALA A 94 0.82 -6.73 -2.04
N LEU A 95 1.30 -5.49 -1.86
CA LEU A 95 1.30 -4.78 -0.59
C LEU A 95 1.07 -3.29 -0.83
N TYR A 96 0.28 -2.65 0.02
CA TYR A 96 0.24 -1.20 0.13
C TYR A 96 0.35 -0.80 1.58
N GLN A 97 1.18 0.20 1.88
CA GLN A 97 1.31 0.79 3.19
C GLN A 97 1.23 2.30 3.08
N GLN A 98 0.55 2.91 4.05
CA GLN A 98 0.54 4.35 4.25
C GLN A 98 0.97 4.69 5.67
N THR A 99 1.79 5.73 5.78
CA THR A 99 2.20 6.31 7.06
C THR A 99 1.77 7.78 7.05
N PRO A 100 0.69 8.14 7.77
CA PRO A 100 0.27 9.53 7.90
C PRO A 100 1.41 10.43 8.38
N VAL A 101 1.57 11.57 7.73
CA VAL A 101 2.48 12.64 8.14
C VAL A 101 1.61 13.71 8.82
N PRO A 102 1.90 14.09 10.07
CA PRO A 102 1.19 15.18 10.72
C PRO A 102 1.28 16.46 9.88
N ALA A 103 0.20 17.23 9.84
CA ALA A 103 0.30 18.60 9.35
C ALA A 103 1.29 19.35 10.27
N GLU A 104 2.21 20.11 9.67
CA GLU A 104 3.04 21.03 10.45
C GLU A 104 2.10 22.03 11.15
N ALA A 105 2.33 22.22 12.46
CA ALA A 105 1.52 23.06 13.34
C ALA A 105 1.81 24.55 13.16
#